data_AF-A0A7W1H4L5-F1
#
_entry.id   AF-A0A7W1H4L5-F1
#
_cell.length_a   1.000
_cell.length_b   1.000
_cell.length_c   1.000
_cell.angle_alpha   90.00
_cell.angle_beta   90.00
_cell.angle_gamma   90.00
#
_symmetry.space_group_name_H-M   'P 1'
#
loop_
_entity.id
_entity.type
_entity.pdbx_description
1 polymer ?
#
loop_
_entity_poly.entity_id
_entity_poly.type
_entity_poly.pdbx_seq_one_letter_code
_entity_poly.pdbx_strand_id
1 'polypeptide(L)'
;GVLPEGRLGQLGRATEALLGSIDMSVGVAFRTPNAVFLDDRAASGWTVRLMLIVAIVPFALGILDLVARGRRRRLPFVPAVRALRTRLLVWLWAGVLLWVGALTGALPTGDALPLPPSSSFVLDANVAGLAVLALAFVVVWLVARRPLIPASRLTPEERLAGYTCALAWLGVVAVAVALTKPFALAFVLPSLYAWLWLPLRSRPWQRACIYVVGLVGPLGGMLLLGHELGLGPVEAALYTAGLATVGYVSLFSVLLTIAWLAAAAQLSALAFGRYGPYVRMPRLRLAVRERRQD
;
A
#
# COMPACT_ATOMS: atom_id res chain seq x y z
N GLY A 1 32.90 64.77 -11.17
CA GLY A 1 33.13 64.57 -9.72
C GLY A 1 33.50 63.13 -9.51
N VAL A 2 34.77 62.86 -9.20
CA VAL A 2 35.30 61.51 -8.96
C VAL A 2 34.70 61.02 -7.65
N LEU A 3 33.91 59.95 -7.67
CA LEU A 3 33.39 59.36 -6.44
C LEU A 3 34.59 58.85 -5.63
N PRO A 4 34.75 59.27 -4.36
CA PRO A 4 35.89 58.87 -3.55
C PRO A 4 35.92 57.34 -3.45
N GLU A 5 37.08 56.73 -3.72
CA GLU A 5 37.28 55.27 -3.83
C GLU A 5 36.70 54.49 -2.65
N GLY A 6 36.66 55.09 -1.46
CA GLY A 6 36.02 54.51 -0.27
C GLY A 6 34.51 54.25 -0.41
N ARG A 7 33.79 55.05 -1.21
CA ARG A 7 32.35 54.86 -1.47
C ARG A 7 32.10 53.68 -2.40
N LEU A 8 32.98 53.46 -3.39
CA LEU A 8 32.91 52.29 -4.27
C LEU A 8 33.22 51.00 -3.49
N GLY A 9 34.21 51.03 -2.60
CA GLY A 9 34.50 49.89 -1.71
C GLY A 9 33.40 49.60 -0.69
N GLN A 10 32.64 50.61 -0.24
CA GLN A 10 31.45 50.38 0.61
C GLN A 10 30.29 49.77 -0.17
N LEU A 11 30.03 50.21 -1.40
CA LEU A 11 29.01 49.61 -2.26
C LEU A 11 29.36 48.15 -2.60
N GLY A 12 30.62 47.85 -2.95
CA GLY A 12 31.06 46.48 -3.20
C GLY A 12 30.82 45.55 -2.02
N ARG A 13 31.19 45.97 -0.80
CA ARG A 13 30.94 45.19 0.42
C ARG A 13 29.46 45.05 0.76
N ALA A 14 28.65 46.06 0.49
CA ALA A 14 27.20 45.98 0.69
C ALA A 14 26.55 45.02 -0.31
N THR A 15 27.00 45.01 -1.56
CA THR A 15 26.57 44.05 -2.59
C THR A 15 27.03 42.63 -2.25
N GLU A 16 28.28 42.43 -1.79
CA GLU A 16 28.77 41.14 -1.30
C GLU A 16 27.99 40.64 -0.09
N ALA A 17 27.68 41.52 0.87
CA ALA A 17 26.87 41.17 2.04
C ALA A 17 25.43 40.84 1.65
N LEU A 18 24.85 41.54 0.67
CA LEU A 18 23.55 41.21 0.11
C LEU A 18 23.58 39.87 -0.62
N LEU A 19 24.58 39.61 -1.45
CA LEU A 19 24.75 38.33 -2.16
C LEU A 19 24.91 37.17 -1.17
N GLY A 20 25.76 37.34 -0.16
CA GLY A 20 25.94 36.38 0.92
C GLY A 20 24.67 36.17 1.74
N SER A 21 23.85 37.22 1.94
CA SER A 21 22.55 37.08 2.62
C SER A 21 21.52 36.35 1.76
N ILE A 22 21.56 36.51 0.44
CA ILE A 22 20.70 35.80 -0.51
C ILE A 22 21.12 34.32 -0.58
N ASP A 23 22.42 34.03 -0.72
CA ASP A 23 22.93 32.65 -0.70
C ASP A 23 22.64 31.93 0.63
N MET A 24 22.73 32.64 1.76
CA MET A 24 22.38 32.08 3.06
C MET A 24 20.86 31.91 3.26
N SER A 25 20.02 32.85 2.81
CA SER A 25 18.56 32.79 3.00
C SER A 25 17.90 31.76 2.08
N VAL A 26 18.35 31.66 0.83
CA VAL A 26 18.02 30.57 -0.07
C VAL A 26 18.55 29.25 0.51
N GLY A 27 19.77 29.23 1.06
CA GLY A 27 20.30 28.03 1.71
C GLY A 27 19.58 27.58 2.99
N VAL A 28 18.74 28.41 3.63
CA VAL A 28 18.04 28.09 4.90
C VAL A 28 16.57 27.74 4.68
N ALA A 29 15.86 28.38 3.73
CA ALA A 29 14.50 27.99 3.36
C ALA A 29 14.46 26.66 2.57
N PHE A 30 15.54 26.34 1.84
CA PHE A 30 15.69 25.11 1.06
C PHE A 30 16.43 23.99 1.80
N ARG A 31 16.79 24.18 3.07
CA ARG A 31 17.50 23.18 3.90
C ARG A 31 16.59 22.10 4.49
N THR A 32 15.52 21.74 3.79
CA THR A 32 14.85 20.46 4.07
C THR A 32 15.50 19.41 3.17
N PRO A 33 15.99 18.28 3.69
CA PRO A 33 16.69 17.24 2.91
C PRO A 33 15.90 16.63 1.74
N ASN A 34 14.67 17.07 1.51
CA ASN A 34 13.77 16.59 0.47
C ASN A 34 13.20 17.82 -0.24
N ALA A 35 13.74 18.19 -1.39
CA ALA A 35 13.13 19.16 -2.29
C ALA A 35 12.64 18.41 -3.54
N VAL A 36 11.44 18.73 -4.02
CA VAL A 36 10.94 18.20 -5.30
C VAL A 36 11.13 19.28 -6.34
N PHE A 37 11.97 18.98 -7.34
CA PHE A 37 12.21 19.86 -8.48
C PHE A 37 11.18 19.55 -9.57
N LEU A 38 10.37 20.54 -9.91
CA LEU A 38 9.43 20.55 -11.02
C LEU A 38 9.95 21.57 -12.03
N ASP A 39 10.86 21.13 -12.89
CA ASP A 39 11.48 21.96 -13.94
C ASP A 39 12.09 23.25 -13.33
N ASP A 40 11.48 24.41 -13.55
CA ASP A 40 11.93 25.70 -12.99
C ASP A 40 11.46 25.99 -11.55
N ARG A 41 10.71 25.08 -10.90
CA ARG A 41 10.12 25.32 -9.57
C ARG A 41 10.49 24.24 -8.57
N ALA A 42 11.09 24.63 -7.45
CA ALA A 42 11.32 23.75 -6.33
C ALA A 42 10.18 23.87 -5.31
N ALA A 43 9.46 22.78 -5.05
CA ALA A 43 8.53 22.68 -3.95
C ALA A 43 9.25 22.17 -2.70
N SER A 44 9.04 22.82 -1.55
CA SER A 44 9.58 22.31 -0.29
C SER A 44 8.98 20.93 0.02
N GLY A 45 9.80 19.95 0.39
CA GLY A 45 9.30 18.60 0.66
C GLY A 45 8.35 18.55 1.86
N TRP A 46 8.40 19.55 2.74
CA TRP A 46 7.42 19.70 3.82
C TRP A 46 6.03 20.06 3.29
N THR A 47 5.93 20.95 2.30
CA THR A 47 4.66 21.29 1.63
C THR A 47 4.05 20.06 0.97
N VAL A 48 4.85 19.29 0.23
CA VAL A 48 4.39 18.05 -0.43
C VAL A 48 3.94 17.02 0.60
N ARG A 49 4.73 16.83 1.68
CA ARG A 49 4.39 15.93 2.79
C ARG A 49 3.04 16.29 3.42
N LEU A 50 2.83 17.57 3.74
CA LEU A 50 1.56 18.03 4.29
C LEU A 50 0.40 17.86 3.32
N MET A 51 0.59 18.22 2.05
CA MET A 51 -0.43 18.04 1.02
C MET A 51 -0.86 16.57 0.93
N LEU A 52 0.08 15.63 0.92
CA LEU A 52 -0.19 14.21 0.88
C LEU A 52 -0.94 13.73 2.15
N ILE A 53 -0.55 14.21 3.32
CA ILE A 53 -1.23 13.88 4.59
C ILE A 53 -2.67 14.43 4.59
N VAL A 54 -2.84 15.70 4.22
CA VAL A 54 -4.15 16.36 4.15
C VAL A 54 -5.07 15.68 3.13
N ALA A 55 -4.50 15.16 2.03
CA ALA A 55 -5.25 14.41 1.02
C ALA A 55 -5.88 13.11 1.57
N ILE A 56 -5.49 12.61 2.75
CA ILE A 56 -6.14 11.45 3.38
C ILE A 56 -7.40 11.86 4.16
N VAL A 57 -7.48 13.11 4.62
CA VAL A 57 -8.55 13.58 5.52
C VAL A 57 -9.95 13.34 4.94
N PRO A 58 -10.26 13.70 3.67
CA PRO A 58 -11.60 13.46 3.12
C PRO A 58 -11.97 11.97 3.10
N PHE A 59 -11.02 11.12 2.73
CA PHE A 59 -11.19 9.67 2.71
C PHE A 59 -11.43 9.10 4.12
N ALA A 60 -10.64 9.54 5.10
CA ALA A 60 -10.78 9.12 6.49
C ALA A 60 -12.15 9.53 7.07
N LEU A 61 -12.60 10.76 6.82
CA LEU A 61 -13.93 11.22 7.23
C LEU A 61 -15.04 10.40 6.59
N GLY A 62 -14.94 10.10 5.29
CA GLY A 62 -15.91 9.25 4.59
C GLY A 62 -15.98 7.84 5.15
N ILE A 63 -14.85 7.24 5.53
CA ILE A 63 -14.81 5.93 6.19
C ILE A 63 -15.44 6.00 7.58
N LEU A 64 -15.09 7.00 8.39
CA LEU A 64 -15.62 7.14 9.75
C LEU A 64 -17.15 7.31 9.71
N ASP A 65 -17.66 8.12 8.80
CA ASP A 65 -19.08 8.24 8.54
C ASP A 65 -19.71 6.90 8.10
N LEU A 66 -19.08 6.18 7.17
CA LEU A 66 -19.56 4.88 6.69
C LEU A 66 -19.60 3.83 7.81
N VAL A 67 -18.58 3.78 8.66
CA VAL A 67 -18.52 2.88 9.83
C VAL A 67 -19.59 3.27 10.84
N ALA A 68 -19.73 4.57 11.16
CA ALA A 68 -20.74 5.06 12.09
C ALA A 68 -22.16 4.74 11.61
N ARG A 69 -22.47 5.00 10.34
CA ARG A 69 -23.76 4.65 9.72
C ARG A 69 -23.98 3.14 9.66
N GLY A 70 -22.94 2.38 9.32
CA GLY A 70 -23.02 0.92 9.30
C GLY A 70 -23.29 0.30 10.68
N ARG A 71 -22.70 0.86 11.74
CA ARG A 71 -22.99 0.47 13.13
C ARG A 71 -24.44 0.81 13.52
N ARG A 72 -24.92 2.00 13.18
CA ARG A 72 -26.32 2.41 13.43
C ARG A 72 -27.31 1.49 12.72
N ARG A 73 -26.98 1.05 11.50
CA ARG A 73 -27.77 0.07 10.72
C ARG A 73 -27.52 -1.40 11.09
N ARG A 74 -26.71 -1.67 12.12
CA ARG A 74 -26.38 -3.03 12.61
C ARG A 74 -25.85 -3.98 11.54
N LEU A 75 -25.03 -3.47 10.61
CA LEU A 75 -24.42 -4.29 9.56
C LEU A 75 -23.58 -5.44 10.16
N PRO A 76 -23.55 -6.63 9.50
CA PRO A 76 -22.84 -7.79 10.01
C PRO A 76 -21.32 -7.69 9.78
N PHE A 77 -20.63 -6.89 10.62
CA PHE A 77 -19.18 -6.67 10.49
C PHE A 77 -18.31 -7.89 10.84
N VAL A 78 -18.75 -8.73 11.79
CA VAL A 78 -17.96 -9.88 12.26
C VAL A 78 -17.51 -10.81 11.14
N PRO A 79 -18.39 -11.31 10.24
CA PRO A 79 -17.96 -12.14 9.12
C PRO A 79 -17.04 -11.38 8.16
N ALA A 80 -17.26 -10.08 7.95
CA ALA A 80 -16.41 -9.26 7.08
C ALA A 80 -14.99 -9.11 7.61
N VAL A 81 -14.84 -8.85 8.91
CA VAL A 81 -13.53 -8.77 9.60
C VAL A 81 -12.82 -10.13 9.56
N ARG A 82 -13.53 -11.25 9.77
CA ARG A 82 -12.93 -12.59 9.67
C ARG A 82 -12.43 -12.91 8.26
N ALA A 83 -13.18 -12.51 7.24
CA ALA A 83 -12.77 -12.65 5.85
C ALA A 83 -11.50 -11.83 5.56
N LEU A 84 -11.42 -10.59 6.07
CA LEU A 84 -10.24 -9.75 5.95
C LEU A 84 -9.04 -10.33 6.69
N ARG A 85 -9.23 -10.80 7.94
CA ARG A 85 -8.18 -11.46 8.74
C ARG A 85 -7.60 -12.66 8.01
N THR A 86 -8.45 -13.49 7.39
CA THR A 86 -8.00 -14.68 6.65
C THR A 86 -7.14 -14.27 5.45
N ARG A 87 -7.54 -13.23 4.70
CA ARG A 87 -6.74 -12.68 3.59
C ARG A 87 -5.43 -12.08 4.08
N LEU A 88 -5.44 -11.38 5.21
CA LEU A 88 -4.24 -10.86 5.84
C LEU A 88 -3.27 -11.97 6.23
N LEU A 89 -3.75 -13.06 6.84
CA LEU A 89 -2.92 -14.21 7.21
C LEU A 89 -2.30 -14.89 5.99
N VAL A 90 -3.02 -15.00 4.87
CA VAL A 90 -2.47 -15.53 3.61
C VAL A 90 -1.33 -14.65 3.08
N TRP A 91 -1.49 -13.33 3.12
CA TRP A 91 -0.43 -12.41 2.70
C TRP A 91 0.73 -12.33 3.68
N LEU A 92 0.47 -12.49 4.99
CA LEU A 92 1.53 -12.65 5.99
C LEU A 92 2.34 -13.92 5.72
N TRP A 93 1.69 -15.02 5.31
CA TRP A 93 2.39 -16.22 4.87
C TRP A 93 3.27 -15.97 3.64
N ALA A 94 2.78 -15.21 2.64
CA ALA A 94 3.63 -14.78 1.53
C ALA A 94 4.85 -13.99 2.01
N GLY A 95 4.67 -13.09 2.98
CA GLY A 95 5.75 -12.41 3.66
C GLY A 95 6.76 -13.39 4.24
N VAL A 96 6.32 -14.31 5.12
CA VAL A 96 7.18 -15.35 5.72
C VAL A 96 7.97 -16.12 4.66
N LEU A 97 7.34 -16.48 3.54
CA LEU A 97 8.01 -17.17 2.44
C LEU A 97 9.15 -16.36 1.80
N LEU A 98 9.10 -15.02 1.81
CA LEU A 98 10.22 -14.19 1.38
C LEU A 98 11.44 -14.41 2.27
N TRP A 99 11.27 -14.38 3.60
CA TRP A 99 12.38 -14.63 4.52
C TRP A 99 12.85 -16.09 4.49
N VAL A 100 11.94 -17.06 4.31
CA VAL A 100 12.35 -18.47 4.07
C VAL A 100 13.15 -18.59 2.77
N GLY A 101 12.77 -17.86 1.72
CA GLY A 101 13.53 -17.80 0.48
C GLY A 101 14.94 -17.26 0.68
N ALA A 102 15.10 -16.22 1.51
CA ALA A 102 16.41 -15.68 1.87
C ALA A 102 17.27 -16.71 2.64
N LEU A 103 16.67 -17.39 3.62
CA LEU A 103 17.35 -18.42 4.42
C LEU A 103 17.77 -19.65 3.61
N THR A 104 17.03 -19.97 2.55
CA THR A 104 17.28 -21.13 1.67
C THR A 104 18.17 -20.79 0.47
N GLY A 105 18.58 -19.53 0.31
CA GLY A 105 19.37 -19.07 -0.84
C GLY A 105 18.57 -18.93 -2.14
N ALA A 106 17.24 -18.97 -2.09
CA ALA A 106 16.37 -18.67 -3.23
C ALA A 106 16.24 -17.15 -3.47
N LEU A 107 16.41 -16.35 -2.42
CA LEU A 107 16.44 -14.89 -2.43
C LEU A 107 17.77 -14.40 -1.84
N PRO A 108 18.23 -13.18 -2.19
CA PRO A 108 19.51 -12.67 -1.71
C PRO A 108 19.44 -12.30 -0.23
N THR A 109 20.58 -12.42 0.43
CA THR A 109 20.80 -12.07 1.84
C THR A 109 22.13 -11.33 1.92
N GLY A 110 22.25 -10.32 2.78
CA GLY A 110 23.48 -9.53 2.90
C GLY A 110 23.27 -8.21 3.62
N ASP A 111 24.25 -7.31 3.49
CA ASP A 111 24.20 -5.96 4.05
C ASP A 111 23.07 -5.15 3.42
N ALA A 112 22.43 -4.28 4.20
CA ALA A 112 21.28 -3.45 3.81
C ALA A 112 21.65 -2.33 2.81
N LEU A 113 22.20 -2.73 1.67
CA LEU A 113 22.66 -1.90 0.58
C LEU A 113 21.76 -2.12 -0.65
N PRO A 114 21.64 -1.12 -1.53
CA PRO A 114 20.94 -1.29 -2.78
C PRO A 114 21.64 -2.39 -3.61
N LEU A 115 20.85 -3.32 -4.14
CA LEU A 115 21.36 -4.39 -4.99
C LEU A 115 21.70 -3.85 -6.39
N PRO A 116 22.79 -4.29 -7.02
CA PRO A 116 23.03 -4.01 -8.43
C PRO A 116 21.89 -4.59 -9.30
N PRO A 117 21.30 -3.82 -10.23
CA PRO A 117 20.26 -4.31 -11.13
C PRO A 117 20.72 -5.48 -12.01
N SER A 118 22.02 -5.51 -12.34
CA SER A 118 22.69 -6.57 -13.10
C SER A 118 23.17 -7.76 -12.25
N SER A 119 22.72 -7.86 -11.00
CA SER A 119 23.09 -9.00 -10.14
C SER A 119 22.55 -10.32 -10.69
N SER A 120 23.33 -11.40 -10.51
CA SER A 120 22.95 -12.75 -10.95
C SER A 120 21.62 -13.22 -10.35
N PHE A 121 21.23 -12.71 -9.18
CA PHE A 121 19.91 -12.98 -8.60
C PHE A 121 18.75 -12.51 -9.50
N VAL A 122 18.91 -11.38 -10.19
CA VAL A 122 17.86 -10.80 -11.05
C VAL A 122 17.88 -11.45 -12.44
N LEU A 123 19.08 -11.69 -12.99
CA LEU A 123 19.26 -12.21 -14.35
C LEU A 123 19.19 -13.75 -14.44
N ASP A 124 19.75 -14.44 -13.46
CA ASP A 124 19.84 -15.91 -13.37
C ASP A 124 19.15 -16.41 -12.09
N ALA A 125 17.90 -15.97 -11.89
CA ALA A 125 17.14 -16.26 -10.69
C ALA A 125 17.05 -17.78 -10.42
N ASN A 126 17.10 -18.17 -9.15
CA ASN A 126 16.94 -19.56 -8.73
C ASN A 126 15.47 -20.02 -8.95
N VAL A 127 15.14 -20.39 -10.18
CA VAL A 127 13.79 -20.75 -10.62
C VAL A 127 13.23 -21.91 -9.79
N ALA A 128 14.06 -22.90 -9.46
CA ALA A 128 13.65 -24.03 -8.64
C ALA A 128 13.25 -23.60 -7.22
N GLY A 129 14.06 -22.77 -6.57
CA GLY A 129 13.75 -22.21 -5.26
C GLY A 129 12.48 -21.37 -5.28
N LEU A 130 12.33 -20.50 -6.28
CA LEU A 130 11.13 -19.68 -6.47
C LEU A 130 9.88 -20.54 -6.74
N ALA A 131 10.00 -21.61 -7.51
CA ALA A 131 8.91 -22.55 -7.78
C ALA A 131 8.44 -23.28 -6.51
N VAL A 132 9.37 -23.69 -5.64
CA VAL A 132 9.05 -24.31 -4.35
C VAL A 132 8.32 -23.32 -3.43
N LEU A 133 8.80 -22.07 -3.34
CA LEU A 133 8.12 -21.02 -2.57
C LEU A 133 6.72 -20.73 -3.11
N ALA A 134 6.58 -20.64 -4.44
CA ALA A 134 5.29 -20.45 -5.10
C ALA A 134 4.34 -21.62 -4.80
N LEU A 135 4.82 -22.86 -4.86
CA LEU A 135 4.02 -24.04 -4.52
C LEU A 135 3.57 -24.01 -3.04
N ALA A 136 4.46 -23.69 -2.12
CA ALA A 136 4.14 -23.55 -0.70
C ALA A 136 3.08 -22.47 -0.44
N PHE A 137 3.18 -21.34 -1.15
CA PHE A 137 2.15 -20.29 -1.11
C PHE A 137 0.81 -20.80 -1.64
N VAL A 138 0.81 -21.44 -2.81
CA VAL A 138 -0.40 -21.99 -3.44
C VAL A 138 -1.07 -23.00 -2.51
N VAL A 139 -0.33 -23.92 -1.88
CA VAL A 139 -0.90 -24.90 -0.94
C VAL A 139 -1.63 -24.20 0.21
N VAL A 140 -1.02 -23.22 0.86
CA VAL A 140 -1.68 -22.47 1.95
C VAL A 140 -2.88 -21.68 1.44
N TRP A 141 -2.78 -21.07 0.26
CA TRP A 141 -3.90 -20.38 -0.38
C TRP A 141 -5.06 -21.35 -0.69
N LEU A 142 -4.79 -22.56 -1.16
CA LEU A 142 -5.78 -23.62 -1.44
C LEU A 142 -6.51 -24.09 -0.17
N VAL A 143 -5.83 -24.07 0.98
CA VAL A 143 -6.44 -24.37 2.28
C VAL A 143 -7.28 -23.18 2.76
N ALA A 144 -6.73 -21.97 2.71
CA ALA A 144 -7.37 -20.75 3.17
C ALA A 144 -8.55 -20.28 2.30
N ARG A 145 -8.61 -20.68 1.01
CA ARG A 145 -9.72 -20.33 0.11
C ARG A 145 -11.02 -21.04 0.50
N ARG A 146 -10.96 -22.23 1.10
CA ARG A 146 -12.15 -23.05 1.41
C ARG A 146 -13.24 -22.28 2.17
N PRO A 147 -12.94 -21.57 3.29
CA PRO A 147 -13.94 -20.77 4.00
C PRO A 147 -14.31 -19.44 3.32
N LEU A 148 -13.63 -19.05 2.24
CA LEU A 148 -13.84 -17.79 1.53
C LEU A 148 -14.73 -17.93 0.28
N ILE A 149 -15.04 -19.17 -0.13
CA ILE A 149 -15.90 -19.45 -1.27
C ILE A 149 -17.36 -19.09 -0.89
N PRO A 150 -18.09 -18.35 -1.75
CA PRO A 150 -19.49 -18.03 -1.50
C PRO A 150 -20.33 -19.32 -1.38
N ALA A 151 -20.90 -19.56 -0.20
CA ALA A 151 -21.81 -20.68 0.06
C ALA A 151 -23.29 -20.30 -0.11
N SER A 152 -23.61 -19.00 -0.08
CA SER A 152 -24.97 -18.47 -0.18
C SER A 152 -25.01 -17.19 -1.03
N ARG A 153 -26.21 -16.78 -1.47
CA ARG A 153 -26.41 -15.49 -2.11
C ARG A 153 -26.06 -14.37 -1.12
N LEU A 154 -25.13 -13.50 -1.50
CA LEU A 154 -24.66 -12.39 -0.68
C LEU A 154 -25.75 -11.33 -0.53
N THR A 155 -26.14 -11.02 0.70
CA THR A 155 -27.09 -9.92 0.95
C THR A 155 -26.43 -8.55 0.70
N PRO A 156 -27.20 -7.52 0.34
CA PRO A 156 -26.66 -6.16 0.17
C PRO A 156 -25.94 -5.65 1.43
N GLU A 157 -26.43 -6.01 2.61
CA GLU A 157 -25.85 -5.62 3.90
C GLU A 157 -24.48 -6.28 4.15
N GLU A 158 -24.33 -7.57 3.85
CA GLU A 158 -23.05 -8.26 3.95
C GLU A 158 -22.03 -7.72 2.96
N ARG A 159 -22.48 -7.39 1.73
CA ARG A 159 -21.62 -6.74 0.73
C ARG A 159 -21.14 -5.38 1.23
N LEU A 160 -22.04 -4.56 1.77
CA LEU A 160 -21.70 -3.25 2.29
C LEU A 160 -20.75 -3.36 3.50
N ALA A 161 -21.02 -4.28 4.43
CA ALA A 161 -20.11 -4.57 5.55
C ALA A 161 -18.71 -4.98 5.05
N GLY A 162 -18.64 -5.79 4.00
CA GLY A 162 -17.40 -6.19 3.34
C GLY A 162 -16.60 -5.00 2.82
N TYR A 163 -17.24 -4.09 2.09
CA TYR A 163 -16.63 -2.86 1.60
C TYR A 163 -16.18 -1.94 2.74
N THR A 164 -17.05 -1.71 3.73
CA THR A 164 -16.73 -0.86 4.88
C THR A 164 -15.52 -1.37 5.66
N CYS A 165 -15.43 -2.68 5.92
CA CYS A 165 -14.26 -3.26 6.59
C CYS A 165 -12.98 -3.11 5.77
N ALA A 166 -13.05 -3.34 4.45
CA ALA A 166 -11.87 -3.24 3.59
C ALA A 166 -11.36 -1.80 3.47
N LEU A 167 -12.28 -0.85 3.27
CA LEU A 167 -11.96 0.57 3.19
C LEU A 167 -11.45 1.09 4.54
N ALA A 168 -12.06 0.69 5.66
CA ALA A 168 -11.58 1.06 6.99
C ALA A 168 -10.16 0.56 7.25
N TRP A 169 -9.87 -0.70 6.90
CA TRP A 169 -8.52 -1.25 6.98
C TRP A 169 -7.53 -0.48 6.10
N LEU A 170 -7.93 -0.16 4.87
CA LEU A 170 -7.13 0.65 3.96
C LEU A 170 -6.87 2.06 4.51
N GLY A 171 -7.83 2.66 5.21
CA GLY A 171 -7.65 3.93 5.94
C GLY A 171 -6.63 3.83 7.07
N VAL A 172 -6.64 2.73 7.84
CA VAL A 172 -5.60 2.46 8.85
C VAL A 172 -4.22 2.34 8.20
N VAL A 173 -4.11 1.61 7.08
CA VAL A 173 -2.86 1.50 6.31
C VAL A 173 -2.42 2.87 5.81
N ALA A 174 -3.32 3.69 5.26
CA ALA A 174 -3.00 5.02 4.78
C ALA A 174 -2.46 5.93 5.89
N VAL A 175 -3.06 5.91 7.08
CA VAL A 175 -2.59 6.67 8.25
C VAL A 175 -1.20 6.18 8.68
N ALA A 176 -0.98 4.86 8.73
CA ALA A 176 0.33 4.31 9.08
C ALA A 176 1.43 4.68 8.05
N VAL A 177 1.09 4.68 6.75
CA VAL A 177 1.96 5.17 5.68
C VAL A 177 2.23 6.66 5.84
N ALA A 178 1.22 7.47 6.14
CA ALA A 178 1.37 8.92 6.33
C ALA A 178 2.36 9.27 7.45
N LEU A 179 2.31 8.52 8.55
CA LEU A 179 3.17 8.73 9.71
C LEU A 179 4.61 8.30 9.46
N THR A 180 4.83 7.24 8.67
CA THR A 180 6.17 6.63 8.52
C THR A 180 6.86 6.97 7.21
N LYS A 181 6.11 7.01 6.10
CA LYS A 181 6.61 7.22 4.73
C LYS A 181 5.60 8.04 3.92
N PRO A 182 5.45 9.34 4.21
CA PRO A 182 4.43 10.20 3.60
C PRO A 182 4.53 10.27 2.09
N PHE A 183 5.73 10.23 1.49
CA PHE A 183 5.88 10.23 0.04
C PHE A 183 5.31 8.97 -0.62
N ALA A 184 5.26 7.84 0.11
CA ALA A 184 4.61 6.63 -0.38
C ALA A 184 3.07 6.80 -0.53
N LEU A 185 2.48 7.84 0.08
CA LEU A 185 1.07 8.17 -0.13
C LEU A 185 0.77 8.51 -1.59
N ALA A 186 1.73 9.04 -2.35
CA ALA A 186 1.55 9.29 -3.77
C ALA A 186 1.13 8.01 -4.52
N PHE A 187 1.66 6.86 -4.10
CA PHE A 187 1.32 5.56 -4.66
C PHE A 187 0.07 4.94 -4.04
N VAL A 188 -0.30 5.29 -2.81
CA VAL A 188 -1.48 4.72 -2.11
C VAL A 188 -2.77 5.49 -2.42
N LEU A 189 -2.69 6.82 -2.63
CA LEU A 189 -3.84 7.70 -2.89
C LEU A 189 -4.73 7.21 -4.05
N PRO A 190 -4.19 6.77 -5.20
CA PRO A 190 -5.03 6.19 -6.27
C PRO A 190 -5.89 5.02 -5.78
N SER A 191 -5.35 4.13 -4.93
CA SER A 191 -6.13 3.04 -4.33
C SER A 191 -7.24 3.55 -3.42
N LEU A 192 -6.95 4.55 -2.57
CA LEU A 192 -7.94 5.11 -1.64
C LEU A 192 -9.15 5.67 -2.39
N TYR A 193 -8.87 6.55 -3.34
CA TYR A 193 -9.91 7.29 -4.05
C TYR A 193 -10.63 6.42 -5.06
N ALA A 194 -9.94 5.59 -5.84
CA ALA A 194 -10.61 4.72 -6.80
C ALA A 194 -11.54 3.73 -6.10
N TRP A 195 -11.05 3.05 -5.06
CA TRP A 195 -11.82 1.99 -4.42
C TRP A 195 -12.98 2.51 -3.56
N LEU A 196 -12.98 3.79 -3.17
CA LEU A 196 -14.13 4.44 -2.56
C LEU A 196 -15.38 4.42 -3.46
N TRP A 197 -15.20 4.37 -4.79
CA TRP A 197 -16.30 4.32 -5.75
C TRP A 197 -16.83 2.91 -6.02
N LEU A 198 -16.14 1.85 -5.59
CA LEU A 198 -16.58 0.47 -5.84
C LEU A 198 -17.99 0.16 -5.31
N PRO A 199 -18.39 0.59 -4.10
CA PRO A 199 -19.73 0.32 -3.58
C PRO A 199 -20.86 0.99 -4.37
N LEU A 200 -20.55 2.07 -5.11
CA LEU A 200 -21.51 2.88 -5.87
C LEU A 200 -21.84 2.27 -7.24
N ARG A 201 -21.09 1.26 -7.70
CA ARG A 201 -21.26 0.68 -9.05
C ARG A 201 -21.95 -0.68 -8.98
N SER A 202 -22.99 -0.84 -9.79
CA SER A 202 -23.74 -2.10 -9.94
C SER A 202 -23.14 -3.02 -11.02
N ARG A 203 -22.60 -2.45 -12.11
CA ARG A 203 -22.11 -3.23 -13.25
C ARG A 203 -20.74 -3.88 -12.94
N PRO A 204 -20.54 -5.18 -13.27
CA PRO A 204 -19.30 -5.89 -12.93
C PRO A 204 -18.07 -5.32 -13.64
N TRP A 205 -18.20 -4.95 -14.92
CA TRP A 205 -17.08 -4.37 -15.67
C TRP A 205 -16.64 -3.01 -15.09
N GLN A 206 -17.58 -2.17 -14.65
CA GLN A 206 -17.25 -0.88 -14.02
C GLN A 206 -16.47 -1.09 -12.72
N ARG A 207 -16.88 -2.06 -11.91
CA ARG A 207 -16.15 -2.43 -10.69
C ARG A 207 -14.76 -2.97 -11.00
N ALA A 208 -14.63 -3.78 -12.06
CA ALA A 208 -13.33 -4.28 -12.51
C ALA A 208 -12.40 -3.14 -12.96
N CYS A 209 -12.89 -2.22 -13.79
CA CYS A 209 -12.12 -1.05 -14.24
C CYS A 209 -11.68 -0.19 -13.05
N ILE A 210 -12.60 0.16 -12.14
CA ILE A 210 -12.27 0.96 -10.94
C ILE A 210 -11.27 0.22 -10.05
N TYR A 211 -11.41 -1.10 -9.91
CA TYR A 211 -10.46 -1.90 -9.14
C TYR A 211 -9.05 -1.80 -9.74
N VAL A 212 -8.92 -1.96 -11.06
CA VAL A 212 -7.64 -1.83 -11.79
C VAL A 212 -7.06 -0.42 -11.67
N VAL A 213 -7.89 0.62 -11.80
CA VAL A 213 -7.45 2.02 -11.60
C VAL A 213 -6.84 2.23 -10.22
N GLY A 214 -7.41 1.62 -9.17
CA GLY A 214 -6.84 1.70 -7.83
C GLY A 214 -5.49 0.99 -7.66
N LEU A 215 -5.12 0.07 -8.57
CA LEU A 215 -3.80 -0.58 -8.57
C LEU A 215 -2.72 0.25 -9.28
N VAL A 216 -3.11 1.26 -10.07
CA VAL A 216 -2.17 2.07 -10.88
C VAL A 216 -1.09 2.72 -10.02
N GLY A 217 -1.42 3.19 -8.82
CA GLY A 217 -0.43 3.79 -7.92
C GLY A 217 0.66 2.80 -7.51
N PRO A 218 0.35 1.73 -6.75
CA PRO A 218 1.39 0.84 -6.23
C PRO A 218 2.10 0.04 -7.33
N LEU A 219 1.37 -0.41 -8.37
CA LEU A 219 2.00 -1.10 -9.50
C LEU A 219 2.79 -0.13 -10.37
N GLY A 220 2.32 1.09 -10.56
CA GLY A 220 3.02 2.12 -11.33
C GLY A 220 4.37 2.47 -10.71
N GLY A 221 4.46 2.57 -9.38
CA GLY A 221 5.74 2.78 -8.71
C GLY A 221 6.74 1.64 -8.94
N MET A 222 6.29 0.39 -8.88
CA MET A 222 7.13 -0.78 -9.17
C MET A 222 7.56 -0.84 -10.64
N LEU A 223 6.65 -0.55 -11.57
CA LEU A 223 6.93 -0.55 -13.01
C LEU A 223 7.86 0.59 -13.40
N LEU A 224 7.68 1.77 -12.80
CA LEU A 224 8.58 2.91 -13.00
C LEU A 224 9.99 2.58 -12.50
N LEU A 225 10.10 2.00 -11.30
CA LEU A 225 11.39 1.53 -10.80
C LEU A 225 12.02 0.51 -11.74
N GLY A 226 11.25 -0.44 -12.26
CA GLY A 226 11.72 -1.39 -13.26
C GLY A 226 12.25 -0.69 -14.51
N HIS A 227 11.48 0.26 -15.06
CA HIS A 227 11.87 1.02 -16.25
C HIS A 227 13.16 1.80 -16.06
N GLU A 228 13.31 2.53 -14.95
CA GLU A 228 14.51 3.29 -14.61
C GLU A 228 15.75 2.40 -14.44
N LEU A 229 15.55 1.14 -14.02
CA LEU A 229 16.61 0.17 -13.83
C LEU A 229 16.84 -0.74 -15.06
N GLY A 230 16.09 -0.54 -16.15
CA GLY A 230 16.16 -1.40 -17.35
C GLY A 230 15.65 -2.83 -17.12
N LEU A 231 14.81 -3.04 -16.10
CA LEU A 231 14.25 -4.33 -15.71
C LEU A 231 12.84 -4.52 -16.27
N GLY A 232 12.51 -5.77 -16.64
CA GLY A 232 11.14 -6.16 -16.94
C GLY A 232 10.26 -6.21 -15.68
N PRO A 233 8.93 -6.40 -15.83
CA PRO A 233 8.00 -6.36 -14.69
C PRO A 233 8.24 -7.48 -13.66
N VAL A 234 8.66 -8.66 -14.11
CA VAL A 234 8.92 -9.82 -13.24
C VAL A 234 10.22 -9.61 -12.47
N GLU A 235 11.24 -9.13 -13.17
CA GLU A 235 12.55 -8.79 -12.65
C GLU A 235 12.43 -7.66 -11.62
N ALA A 236 11.61 -6.64 -11.89
CA ALA A 236 11.35 -5.54 -10.94
C ALA A 236 10.66 -6.04 -9.65
N ALA A 237 9.75 -7.00 -9.76
CA ALA A 237 9.10 -7.62 -8.61
C ALA A 237 10.09 -8.47 -7.78
N LEU A 238 10.93 -9.27 -8.45
CA LEU A 238 12.00 -10.04 -7.82
C LEU A 238 13.04 -9.12 -7.17
N TYR A 239 13.44 -8.05 -7.85
CA TYR A 239 14.36 -7.04 -7.33
C TYR A 239 13.80 -6.38 -6.06
N THR A 240 12.53 -5.99 -6.07
CA THR A 240 11.85 -5.41 -4.89
C THR A 240 11.79 -6.41 -3.72
N ALA A 241 11.54 -7.69 -4.01
CA ALA A 241 11.60 -8.75 -3.02
C ALA A 241 13.01 -8.92 -2.44
N GLY A 242 14.05 -8.86 -3.29
CA GLY A 242 15.45 -8.89 -2.87
C GLY A 242 15.83 -7.71 -1.97
N LEU A 243 15.37 -6.49 -2.29
CA LEU A 243 15.57 -5.33 -1.42
C LEU A 243 14.91 -5.52 -0.04
N ALA A 244 13.79 -6.24 0.04
CA ALA A 244 13.16 -6.56 1.31
C ALA A 244 13.94 -7.60 2.12
N THR A 245 14.47 -8.65 1.48
CA THR A 245 15.21 -9.72 2.17
C THR A 245 16.59 -9.29 2.63
N VAL A 246 17.25 -8.43 1.86
CA VAL A 246 18.55 -7.81 2.23
C VAL A 246 18.38 -6.71 3.30
N GLY A 247 17.14 -6.31 3.59
CA GLY A 247 16.84 -5.34 4.64
C GLY A 247 16.94 -3.87 4.21
N TYR A 248 17.18 -3.60 2.93
CA TYR A 248 17.12 -2.24 2.37
C TYR A 248 15.70 -1.66 2.48
N VAL A 249 14.68 -2.47 2.18
CA VAL A 249 13.28 -2.14 2.49
C VAL A 249 12.97 -2.62 3.91
N SER A 250 12.67 -1.66 4.79
CA SER A 250 12.37 -1.97 6.19
C SER A 250 11.20 -2.96 6.34
N LEU A 251 11.30 -3.87 7.32
CA LEU A 251 10.26 -4.85 7.66
C LEU A 251 8.88 -4.19 7.81
N PHE A 252 8.82 -3.01 8.42
CA PHE A 252 7.58 -2.27 8.58
C PHE A 252 6.93 -1.90 7.23
N SER A 253 7.72 -1.57 6.21
CA SER A 253 7.22 -1.31 4.85
C SER A 253 6.64 -2.56 4.21
N VAL A 254 7.30 -3.72 4.42
CA VAL A 254 6.79 -4.99 3.93
C VAL A 254 5.45 -5.34 4.59
N LEU A 255 5.34 -5.12 5.90
CA LEU A 255 4.08 -5.32 6.64
C LEU A 255 2.96 -4.38 6.15
N LEU A 256 3.28 -3.12 5.82
CA LEU A 256 2.32 -2.19 5.22
C LEU A 256 1.87 -2.64 3.82
N THR A 257 2.78 -3.13 2.98
CA THR A 257 2.45 -3.70 1.67
C THR A 257 1.56 -4.93 1.82
N ILE A 258 1.87 -5.83 2.75
CA ILE A 258 1.03 -7.00 3.08
C ILE A 258 -0.37 -6.56 3.55
N ALA A 259 -0.44 -5.54 4.41
CA ALA A 259 -1.71 -5.00 4.90
C ALA A 259 -2.54 -4.38 3.74
N TRP A 260 -1.90 -3.65 2.83
CA TRP A 260 -2.54 -3.11 1.63
C TRP A 260 -3.03 -4.23 0.70
N LEU A 261 -2.21 -5.27 0.46
CA LEU A 261 -2.57 -6.45 -0.35
C LEU A 261 -3.78 -7.20 0.23
N ALA A 262 -3.91 -7.25 1.56
CA ALA A 262 -5.08 -7.83 2.21
C ALA A 262 -6.37 -7.03 1.92
N ALA A 263 -6.30 -5.69 1.94
CA ALA A 263 -7.41 -4.82 1.52
C ALA A 263 -7.74 -5.03 0.04
N ALA A 264 -6.72 -5.04 -0.83
CA ALA A 264 -6.88 -5.27 -2.27
C ALA A 264 -7.53 -6.63 -2.56
N ALA A 265 -7.11 -7.70 -1.86
CA ALA A 265 -7.69 -9.03 -1.98
C ALA A 265 -9.16 -9.12 -1.51
N GLN A 266 -9.53 -8.31 -0.50
CA GLN A 266 -10.92 -8.21 -0.05
C GLN A 266 -11.77 -7.45 -1.08
N LEU A 267 -11.26 -6.32 -1.57
CA LEU A 267 -11.95 -5.46 -2.53
C LEU A 267 -12.09 -6.11 -3.91
N SER A 268 -11.09 -6.86 -4.37
CA SER A 268 -11.19 -7.68 -5.58
C SER A 268 -12.27 -8.74 -5.45
N ALA A 269 -12.31 -9.48 -4.33
CA ALA A 269 -13.35 -10.47 -4.11
C ALA A 269 -14.76 -9.84 -4.21
N LEU A 270 -14.95 -8.63 -3.67
CA LEU A 270 -16.21 -7.88 -3.78
C LEU A 270 -16.49 -7.37 -5.20
N ALA A 271 -15.48 -6.80 -5.87
CA ALA A 271 -15.57 -6.26 -7.22
C ALA A 271 -15.92 -7.34 -8.25
N PHE A 272 -15.29 -8.51 -8.15
CA PHE A 272 -15.50 -9.66 -9.03
C PHE A 272 -16.62 -10.59 -8.58
N GLY A 273 -17.35 -10.26 -7.51
CA GLY A 273 -18.49 -11.04 -7.03
C GLY A 273 -18.13 -12.40 -6.42
N ARG A 274 -16.86 -12.63 -6.08
CA ARG A 274 -16.35 -13.85 -5.43
C ARG A 274 -16.35 -13.78 -3.90
N TYR A 275 -16.95 -12.72 -3.34
CA TYR A 275 -17.00 -12.51 -1.91
C TYR A 275 -18.05 -13.38 -1.23
N GLY A 276 -17.62 -14.28 -0.36
CA GLY A 276 -18.46 -14.97 0.62
C GLY A 276 -18.24 -14.41 2.04
N PRO A 277 -19.30 -14.14 2.82
CA PRO A 277 -19.14 -13.87 4.24
C PRO A 277 -18.57 -15.12 4.91
N TYR A 278 -17.58 -14.96 5.80
CA TYR A 278 -16.94 -16.10 6.45
C TYR A 278 -17.98 -16.94 7.17
N VAL A 279 -18.19 -18.18 6.70
CA VAL A 279 -19.23 -19.08 7.20
C VAL A 279 -18.93 -19.37 8.67
N ARG A 280 -19.85 -18.95 9.55
CA ARG A 280 -19.91 -19.51 10.89
C ARG A 280 -20.39 -20.94 10.70
N MET A 281 -19.63 -21.94 11.15
CA MET A 281 -20.17 -23.31 11.23
C MET A 281 -21.59 -23.23 11.82
N PRO A 282 -22.58 -23.88 11.20
CA PRO A 282 -23.93 -23.89 11.75
C PRO A 282 -23.85 -24.33 13.20
N ARG A 283 -24.58 -23.66 14.09
CA ARG A 283 -24.91 -24.22 15.41
C ARG A 283 -25.76 -25.48 15.16
N LEU A 284 -25.11 -26.58 14.82
CA LEU A 284 -25.64 -27.91 15.05
C LEU A 284 -25.93 -27.98 16.55
N ARG A 285 -27.16 -28.40 16.89
CA ARG A 285 -27.68 -28.61 18.25
C ARG A 285 -28.23 -27.36 18.95
N LEU A 286 -29.41 -26.92 18.54
CA LEU A 286 -30.49 -26.69 19.52
C LEU A 286 -31.86 -27.17 19.01
N ALA A 287 -32.02 -27.48 17.72
CA ALA A 287 -33.20 -28.20 17.20
C ALA A 287 -33.32 -29.67 17.69
N VAL A 288 -32.35 -30.17 18.45
CA VAL A 288 -32.46 -31.47 19.16
C VAL A 288 -33.21 -31.32 20.50
N ARG A 289 -33.50 -30.09 20.95
CA ARG A 289 -34.21 -29.87 22.22
C ARG A 289 -35.73 -29.83 22.08
N GLU A 290 -36.28 -29.66 20.88
CA GLU A 290 -37.74 -29.69 20.66
C GLU A 290 -38.28 -31.10 20.36
N ARG A 291 -37.47 -32.03 19.85
CA ARG A 291 -37.89 -33.44 19.61
C ARG A 291 -37.81 -34.37 20.85
N ARG A 292 -37.69 -33.82 22.05
CA ARG A 292 -37.67 -34.59 23.30
C ARG A 292 -38.77 -34.19 24.29
N GLN A 293 -39.73 -33.39 23.85
CA GLN A 293 -40.89 -32.99 24.67
C GLN A 293 -42.24 -33.46 24.09
N ASP A 294 -42.20 -34.23 22.99
CA ASP A 294 -43.31 -35.05 22.51
C ASP A 294 -43.00 -36.53 22.81
#